data_AF-A0A973IF74-F1
#
_entry.id   AF-A0A973IF74-F1
#
_cell.length_a   1.000
_cell.length_b   1.000
_cell.length_c   1.000
_cell.angle_alpha   90.00
_cell.angle_beta   90.00
_cell.angle_gamma   90.00
#
_symmetry.space_group_name_H-M   'P 1'
#
loop_
_entity.id
_entity.type
_entity.pdbx_description
1 polymer ?
#
loop_
_entity_poly.entity_id
_entity_poly.type
_entity_poly.pdbx_seq_one_letter_code
_entity_poly.pdbx_strand_id
1 'polypeptide(L)'
;MKALLTLVAISSLALTACGQSNANSENQQAVDALIKKTKENLVYVKGGSFEMGDFGPKNPKGDYLPWSIGEDDKHLHKVTLDGYYIMDRQVSYADYDTYT
;
A
#
# COMPACT_ATOMS: atom_id res chain seq x y z
N MET A 1 -46.31 5.20 40.97
CA MET A 1 -46.10 4.01 40.11
C MET A 1 -46.05 4.36 38.62
N LYS A 2 -47.02 5.11 38.08
CA LYS A 2 -47.02 5.54 36.66
C LYS A 2 -45.76 6.35 36.25
N ALA A 3 -45.30 7.28 37.10
CA ALA A 3 -44.10 8.08 36.84
C ALA A 3 -42.79 7.27 36.86
N LEU A 4 -42.76 6.15 37.60
CA LEU A 4 -41.60 5.25 37.67
C LEU A 4 -41.56 4.36 36.41
N LEU A 5 -42.72 3.91 35.92
CA LEU A 5 -42.85 3.19 34.66
C LEU A 5 -42.49 4.06 33.44
N THR A 6 -42.82 5.35 33.44
CA THR A 6 -42.45 6.27 32.36
C THR A 6 -40.94 6.57 32.33
N LEU A 7 -40.28 6.62 33.49
CA LEU A 7 -38.84 6.88 33.57
C LEU A 7 -38.00 5.70 33.06
N VAL A 8 -38.45 4.46 33.32
CA VAL A 8 -37.79 3.24 32.82
C VAL A 8 -37.90 3.11 31.30
N ALA A 9 -39.02 3.53 30.71
CA ALA A 9 -39.22 3.50 29.26
C ALA A 9 -38.38 4.52 28.48
N ILE A 10 -38.00 5.64 29.10
CA ILE A 10 -37.13 6.66 28.49
C ILE A 10 -35.65 6.24 28.57
N SER A 11 -35.27 5.51 29.62
CA SER A 11 -33.91 5.00 29.80
C SER A 11 -33.53 3.92 28.78
N SER A 12 -34.48 3.15 28.24
CA SER A 12 -34.20 2.11 27.24
C SER A 12 -33.98 2.67 25.82
N LEU A 13 -34.51 3.85 25.50
CA LEU A 13 -34.21 4.56 24.24
C LEU A 13 -32.82 5.22 24.26
N ALA A 14 -32.25 5.50 25.43
CA ALA A 14 -30.92 6.11 25.54
C ALA A 14 -29.76 5.12 25.30
N LEU A 15 -30.00 3.80 25.37
CA LEU A 15 -28.95 2.78 25.20
C LEU A 15 -28.69 2.38 23.74
N THR A 16 -29.52 2.80 22.76
CA THR A 16 -29.29 2.48 21.33
C THR A 16 -28.32 3.44 20.63
N ALA A 17 -27.84 4.49 21.31
CA ALA A 17 -26.88 5.44 20.75
C ALA A 17 -25.41 5.06 20.98
N CYS A 18 -25.13 4.05 21.82
CA CYS A 18 -23.77 3.59 22.11
C CYS A 18 -23.61 2.15 21.58
N GLY A 19 -23.14 1.99 20.35
CA GLY A 19 -22.74 0.65 19.91
C GLY A 19 -22.63 0.43 18.41
N GLN A 20 -23.10 1.35 17.58
CA GLN A 20 -22.93 1.20 16.14
C GLN A 20 -21.80 2.09 15.64
N SER A 21 -20.56 1.71 16.00
CA SER A 21 -19.42 2.03 15.14
C SER A 21 -19.60 1.19 13.86
N ASN A 22 -20.54 1.58 13.01
CA ASN A 22 -20.47 1.21 11.61
C ASN A 22 -19.14 1.84 11.15
N ALA A 23 -18.07 1.06 11.06
CA ALA A 23 -17.13 1.32 10.00
C ALA A 23 -18.01 1.44 8.74
N ASN A 24 -18.13 2.67 8.23
CA ASN A 24 -19.12 3.05 7.22
C ASN A 24 -19.07 1.99 6.11
N SER A 25 -20.17 1.31 5.79
CA SER A 25 -20.15 0.18 4.83
C SER A 25 -19.56 0.59 3.47
N GLU A 26 -19.69 1.86 3.13
CA GLU A 26 -19.05 2.51 1.97
C GLU A 26 -17.51 2.54 2.08
N ASN A 27 -16.96 2.79 3.27
CA ASN A 27 -15.51 2.76 3.48
C ASN A 27 -14.96 1.34 3.33
N GLN A 28 -15.66 0.32 3.81
CA GLN A 28 -15.23 -1.06 3.63
C GLN A 28 -15.22 -1.46 2.15
N GLN A 29 -16.24 -1.04 1.39
CA GLN A 29 -16.29 -1.29 -0.05
C GLN A 29 -15.14 -0.61 -0.81
N ALA A 30 -14.78 0.62 -0.43
CA ALA A 30 -13.65 1.33 -1.01
C ALA A 30 -12.31 0.62 -0.71
N VAL A 31 -12.13 0.16 0.52
CA VAL A 31 -10.95 -0.62 0.93
C VAL A 31 -10.86 -1.95 0.17
N ASP A 32 -11.97 -2.67 0.02
CA ASP A 32 -12.00 -3.94 -0.72
C ASP A 32 -11.66 -3.72 -2.21
N ALA A 33 -12.17 -2.64 -2.80
CA ALA A 33 -11.83 -2.25 -4.16
C ALA A 33 -10.33 -1.90 -4.29
N LEU A 34 -9.76 -1.20 -3.31
CA LEU A 34 -8.33 -0.89 -3.25
C LEU A 34 -7.49 -2.16 -3.14
N ILE A 35 -7.88 -3.14 -2.31
CA ILE A 35 -7.19 -4.43 -2.19
C ILE A 35 -7.21 -5.18 -3.54
N LYS A 36 -8.38 -5.24 -4.20
CA LYS A 36 -8.51 -5.88 -5.52
C LYS A 36 -7.61 -5.21 -6.54
N LYS A 37 -7.69 -3.89 -6.67
CA LYS A 37 -6.86 -3.09 -7.58
C LYS A 37 -5.36 -3.29 -7.31
N THR A 38 -4.97 -3.33 -6.04
CA THR A 38 -3.57 -3.55 -5.64
C THR A 38 -3.08 -4.91 -6.12
N LYS A 39 -3.85 -5.98 -5.87
CA LYS A 39 -3.50 -7.34 -6.33
C LYS A 39 -3.42 -7.47 -7.85
N GLU A 40 -4.29 -6.78 -8.58
CA GLU A 40 -4.28 -6.76 -10.06
C GLU A 40 -3.04 -6.06 -10.63
N ASN A 41 -2.51 -5.05 -9.91
CA ASN A 41 -1.34 -4.28 -10.33
C ASN A 41 0.00 -4.88 -9.85
N LEU A 42 -0.03 -5.98 -9.09
CA LEU A 42 1.19 -6.68 -8.70
C LEU A 42 1.72 -7.50 -9.87
N VAL A 43 2.90 -7.14 -10.35
CA VAL A 43 3.62 -7.89 -11.38
C VAL A 43 4.64 -8.81 -10.72
N TYR A 44 4.66 -10.08 -11.15
CA TYR A 44 5.66 -11.04 -10.70
C TYR A 44 6.98 -10.79 -11.41
N VAL A 45 8.02 -10.52 -10.63
CA VAL A 45 9.40 -10.44 -11.09
C VAL A 45 10.07 -11.77 -10.81
N LYS A 46 10.48 -12.46 -11.87
CA LYS A 46 11.21 -13.73 -11.75
C LYS A 46 12.53 -13.51 -11.01
N GLY A 47 12.79 -14.35 -10.01
CA GLY A 47 14.08 -14.36 -9.31
C GLY A 47 15.24 -14.73 -10.23
N GLY A 48 16.46 -14.42 -9.79
CA GLY A 48 17.67 -14.62 -10.56
C GLY A 48 18.81 -13.72 -10.08
N SER A 49 19.90 -13.74 -10.83
CA SER A 49 21.05 -12.87 -10.57
C SER A 49 21.18 -11.75 -11.59
N PHE A 50 21.54 -10.56 -11.13
CA PHE A 50 21.79 -9.38 -11.97
C PHE A 50 22.93 -8.54 -11.38
N GLU A 51 23.47 -7.60 -12.18
CA GLU A 51 24.44 -6.63 -11.69
C GLU A 51 23.71 -5.41 -11.11
N MET A 52 23.99 -5.09 -9.86
CA MET A 52 23.44 -3.94 -9.15
C MET A 52 24.53 -2.89 -8.93
N GLY A 53 24.20 -1.64 -9.20
CA GLY A 53 25.11 -0.50 -9.15
C GLY A 53 25.22 0.21 -10.50
N ASP A 54 26.14 1.17 -10.58
CA ASP A 54 26.42 1.95 -11.78
C ASP A 54 27.19 1.09 -12.81
N PHE A 55 26.47 0.64 -13.83
CA PHE A 55 27.03 -0.15 -14.93
C PHE A 55 27.46 0.70 -16.13
N GLY A 56 27.43 2.04 -16.01
CA GLY A 56 27.84 2.98 -17.05
C GLY A 56 29.22 2.70 -17.62
N PRO A 57 30.25 2.45 -16.78
CA PRO A 57 31.60 2.08 -17.24
C PRO A 57 31.69 0.79 -18.08
N LYS A 58 30.62 -0.02 -18.16
CA LYS A 58 30.55 -1.23 -19.01
C LYS A 58 29.63 -1.05 -20.22
N ASN A 59 28.93 0.08 -20.33
CA ASN A 59 27.91 0.28 -21.36
C ASN A 59 28.43 1.14 -22.52
N PRO A 60 28.59 0.58 -23.74
CA PRO A 60 29.05 1.35 -24.90
C PRO A 60 28.07 2.44 -25.34
N LYS A 61 26.79 2.38 -24.92
CA LYS A 61 25.80 3.43 -25.24
C LYS A 61 25.94 4.68 -24.38
N GLY A 62 26.72 4.63 -23.30
CA GLY A 62 26.96 5.76 -22.41
C GLY A 62 28.40 6.26 -22.47
N ASP A 63 29.12 6.00 -23.57
CA ASP A 63 30.54 6.33 -23.74
C ASP A 63 31.44 5.82 -22.60
N TYR A 64 31.02 4.74 -21.93
CA TYR A 64 31.69 4.18 -20.74
C TYR A 64 31.79 5.16 -19.55
N LEU A 65 30.91 6.16 -19.49
CA LEU A 65 30.82 7.09 -18.38
C LEU A 65 29.87 6.57 -17.28
N PRO A 66 30.09 6.94 -16.00
CA PRO A 66 29.13 6.70 -14.93
C PRO A 66 27.75 7.30 -15.24
N TRP A 67 26.67 6.61 -14.87
CA TRP A 67 25.31 7.12 -15.03
C TRP A 67 24.91 8.15 -13.98
N SER A 68 25.59 8.15 -12.84
CA SER A 68 25.35 9.09 -11.75
C SER A 68 26.66 9.68 -11.23
N ILE A 69 26.59 10.82 -10.55
CA ILE A 69 27.76 11.49 -9.94
C ILE A 69 27.98 11.01 -8.48
N GLY A 70 26.97 10.41 -7.85
CA GLY A 70 27.06 9.92 -6.47
C GLY A 70 28.01 8.73 -6.33
N GLU A 71 28.56 8.53 -5.14
CA GLU A 71 29.51 7.43 -4.86
C GLU A 71 28.82 6.18 -4.29
N ASP A 72 27.56 6.30 -3.86
CA ASP A 72 26.80 5.26 -3.15
C ASP A 72 26.31 4.12 -4.06
N ASP A 73 26.31 4.31 -5.37
CA ASP A 73 25.91 3.31 -6.36
C ASP A 73 27.09 2.75 -7.19
N LYS A 74 28.33 3.27 -7.00
CA LYS A 74 29.48 2.95 -7.86
C LYS A 74 29.98 1.51 -7.71
N HIS A 75 29.65 0.84 -6.62
CA HIS A 75 30.00 -0.55 -6.42
C HIS A 75 29.10 -1.45 -7.29
N LEU A 76 29.55 -1.75 -8.50
CA LEU A 76 28.89 -2.75 -9.35
C LEU A 76 29.18 -4.16 -8.84
N HIS A 77 28.14 -4.89 -8.45
CA HIS A 77 28.29 -6.26 -7.92
C HIS A 77 27.09 -7.14 -8.27
N LYS A 78 27.30 -8.46 -8.23
CA LYS A 78 26.25 -9.44 -8.52
C LYS A 78 25.34 -9.62 -7.31
N VAL A 79 24.04 -9.38 -7.51
CA VAL A 79 22.97 -9.64 -6.52
C VAL A 79 22.12 -10.80 -7.01
N THR A 80 21.64 -11.64 -6.08
CA THR A 80 20.68 -12.71 -6.39
C THR A 80 19.47 -12.56 -5.48
N LEU A 81 18.29 -12.52 -6.08
CA LEU A 81 17.01 -12.39 -5.37
C LEU A 81 16.10 -13.56 -5.74
N ASP A 82 15.28 -13.97 -4.77
CA ASP A 82 14.13 -14.82 -5.03
C ASP A 82 13.06 -14.06 -5.82
N GLY A 83 12.11 -14.79 -6.41
CA GLY A 83 11.01 -14.15 -7.14
C GLY A 83 10.07 -13.40 -6.20
N TYR A 84 9.66 -12.20 -6.59
CA TYR A 84 8.84 -11.30 -5.78
C TYR A 84 7.76 -10.62 -6.62
N TYR A 85 6.82 -9.95 -5.97
CA TYR A 85 5.84 -9.09 -6.62
C TYR A 85 6.15 -7.63 -6.31
N ILE A 86 6.00 -6.76 -7.30
CA ILE A 86 6.09 -5.31 -7.14
C ILE A 86 4.95 -4.66 -7.92
N MET A 87 4.54 -3.45 -7.52
CA MET A 87 3.53 -2.70 -8.25
C MET A 87 4.06 -2.30 -9.63
N ASP A 88 3.23 -2.40 -10.66
CA ASP A 88 3.52 -1.91 -12.01
C ASP A 88 3.55 -0.36 -12.11
N ARG A 89 3.04 0.32 -11.07
CA ARG A 89 2.90 1.77 -10.98
C ARG A 89 3.10 2.25 -9.55
N GLN A 90 3.44 3.53 -9.41
CA GLN A 90 3.49 4.18 -8.09
C GLN A 90 2.08 4.24 -7.45
N VAL A 91 2.04 4.11 -6.12
CA VAL A 91 0.82 4.35 -5.34
C VAL A 91 0.34 5.79 -5.59
N SER A 92 -0.95 5.95 -5.90
CA SER A 92 -1.52 7.28 -6.12
C SER A 92 -2.02 7.91 -4.82
N TYR A 93 -2.11 9.24 -4.76
CA TYR A 93 -2.69 9.93 -3.60
C TYR A 93 -4.11 9.45 -3.29
N ALA A 94 -4.95 9.23 -4.30
CA ALA A 94 -6.29 8.69 -4.08
C ALA A 94 -6.30 7.28 -3.45
N ASP A 95 -5.33 6.43 -3.82
CA ASP A 95 -5.17 5.10 -3.21
C ASP A 95 -4.72 5.23 -1.75
N TYR A 96 -3.84 6.20 -1.46
CA TYR A 96 -3.37 6.50 -0.10
C TYR A 96 -4.50 7.06 0.78
N ASP A 97 -5.25 8.03 0.28
CA ASP A 97 -6.39 8.66 0.98
C ASP A 97 -7.52 7.66 1.25
N THR A 98 -7.67 6.64 0.40
CA THR A 98 -8.64 5.55 0.63
C THR A 98 -8.21 4.65 1.80
N TYR A 99 -6.90 4.56 2.07
CA TYR A 99 -6.35 3.72 3.12
C TYR A 99 -6.27 4.42 4.49
N THR A 100 -5.96 5.72 4.54
CA THR A 100 -5.75 6.50 5.78
C THR A 100 -6.98 7.23 6.27
#